data_AF-A0A942BLW3-F1
#
_entry.id   AF-A0A942BLW3-F1
#
_cell.length_a   1.000
_cell.length_b   1.000
_cell.length_c   1.000
_cell.angle_alpha   90.00
_cell.angle_beta   90.00
_cell.angle_gamma   90.00
#
_symmetry.space_group_name_H-M   'P 1'
#
loop_
_entity.id
_entity.type
_entity.pdbx_description
1 polymer ?
#
loop_
_entity_poly.entity_id
_entity_poly.type
_entity_poly.pdbx_seq_one_letter_code
_entity_poly.pdbx_strand_id
1 'polypeptide(L)'
;MNGRERIQAVLNGESVSPKVSLGDDATLVGEPGRFTLTLVHNPFGRAHQAGIDVLSQLQADPEAGNQVLDQLVDETRAEIAAATTDGILYRLSGASPSECSPMEYGGYFLERDRELLQAAFDRCPTFLEIASGEEAYIDFVSDLPAHAFIWDSVRTGASVDQLRSLRTGLLACQDPQADFAGWTPAALAR
;
A
#
# COMPACT_ATOMS: atom_id res chain seq x y z
N MET A 1 20.69 -18.60 -2.39
CA MET A 1 19.60 -17.78 -1.86
C MET A 1 18.39 -17.91 -2.76
N ASN A 2 17.35 -18.52 -2.23
CA ASN A 2 16.05 -18.73 -2.84
C ASN A 2 15.27 -17.39 -2.85
N GLY A 3 14.21 -17.21 -3.65
CA GLY A 3 13.52 -15.90 -3.77
C GLY A 3 12.92 -15.39 -2.46
N ARG A 4 12.39 -16.29 -1.64
CA ARG A 4 11.90 -15.97 -0.30
C ARG A 4 13.05 -15.50 0.60
N GLU A 5 14.19 -16.18 0.57
CA GLU A 5 15.40 -15.78 1.31
C GLU A 5 15.92 -14.42 0.83
N ARG A 6 15.84 -14.11 -0.47
CA ARG A 6 16.23 -12.79 -1.00
C ARG A 6 15.31 -11.69 -0.49
N ILE A 7 14.00 -11.90 -0.53
CA ILE A 7 13.04 -10.94 0.00
C ILE A 7 13.28 -10.74 1.50
N GLN A 8 13.50 -11.82 2.25
CA GLN A 8 13.82 -11.73 3.68
C GLN A 8 15.14 -10.99 3.94
N ALA A 9 16.18 -11.26 3.15
CA ALA A 9 17.47 -10.58 3.24
C ALA A 9 17.31 -9.08 2.99
N VAL A 10 16.56 -8.70 1.95
CA VAL A 10 16.26 -7.30 1.64
C VAL A 10 15.42 -6.65 2.75
N LEU A 11 14.41 -7.35 3.29
CA LEU A 11 13.65 -6.91 4.48
C LEU A 11 14.53 -6.71 5.72
N ASN A 12 15.63 -7.45 5.82
CA ASN A 12 16.63 -7.32 6.89
C ASN A 12 17.71 -6.26 6.58
N GLY A 13 17.61 -5.53 5.45
CA GLY A 13 18.56 -4.49 5.04
C GLY A 13 19.81 -5.02 4.32
N GLU A 14 19.83 -6.27 3.90
CA GLU A 14 20.94 -6.81 3.10
C GLU A 14 20.86 -6.32 1.65
N SER A 15 22.01 -5.97 1.08
CA SER A 15 22.12 -5.53 -0.32
C SER A 15 22.08 -6.73 -1.27
N VAL A 16 20.88 -7.25 -1.52
CA VAL A 16 20.64 -8.35 -2.45
C VAL A 16 19.72 -7.85 -3.54
N SER A 17 20.12 -7.91 -4.82
CA SER A 17 19.23 -7.55 -5.92
C SER A 17 18.10 -8.59 -6.01
N PRO A 18 16.85 -8.21 -5.66
CA PRO A 18 15.71 -9.10 -5.81
C PRO A 18 15.26 -9.00 -7.27
N LYS A 19 15.58 -10.02 -8.07
CA LYS A 19 14.84 -10.25 -9.33
C LYS A 19 13.47 -10.82 -8.95
N VAL A 20 12.59 -9.94 -8.48
CA VAL A 20 11.26 -10.29 -8.01
C VAL A 20 10.24 -9.61 -8.90
N SER A 21 9.29 -10.39 -9.40
CA SER A 21 8.15 -9.88 -10.14
C SER A 21 6.89 -10.09 -9.30
N LEU A 22 6.03 -9.07 -9.23
CA LEU A 22 4.69 -9.19 -8.69
C LEU A 22 3.80 -9.81 -9.78
N GLY A 23 3.24 -10.98 -9.53
CA GLY A 23 2.17 -11.54 -10.34
C GLY A 23 0.82 -10.88 -10.01
N ASP A 24 -0.15 -11.02 -10.91
CA ASP A 24 -1.48 -10.40 -10.81
C ASP A 24 -2.22 -10.72 -9.50
N ASP A 25 -1.91 -11.88 -8.88
CA ASP A 25 -2.50 -12.36 -7.62
C ASP A 25 -1.67 -11.96 -6.38
N ALA A 26 -1.05 -10.77 -6.39
CA ALA A 26 -0.18 -10.28 -5.31
C ALA A 26 0.94 -11.26 -4.90
N THR A 27 1.45 -12.05 -5.85
CA THR A 27 2.49 -13.04 -5.58
C THR A 27 3.85 -12.50 -5.99
N LEU A 28 4.81 -12.48 -5.07
CA LEU A 28 6.21 -12.19 -5.36
C LEU A 28 6.96 -13.47 -5.72
N VAL A 29 7.40 -13.56 -6.97
CA VAL A 29 8.15 -14.72 -7.45
C VAL A 29 9.62 -14.37 -7.57
N GLY A 30 10.49 -15.11 -6.87
CA GLY A 30 11.94 -15.02 -7.02
C GLY A 30 12.55 -16.42 -7.14
N GLU A 31 13.32 -16.71 -8.19
CA GLU A 31 13.82 -18.08 -8.36
C GLU A 31 15.01 -18.41 -7.42
N PRO A 32 15.04 -19.63 -6.81
CA PRO A 32 13.91 -20.55 -6.59
C PRO A 32 13.06 -20.11 -5.38
N GLY A 33 11.73 -20.08 -5.47
CA GLY A 33 10.86 -19.78 -4.31
C GLY A 33 9.73 -18.79 -4.60
N ARG A 34 8.63 -18.90 -3.85
CA ARG A 34 7.51 -17.96 -3.90
C ARG A 34 7.36 -17.30 -2.54
N PHE A 35 7.12 -16.00 -2.56
CA PHE A 35 6.70 -15.20 -1.41
C PHE A 35 5.31 -14.69 -1.74
N THR A 36 4.32 -15.13 -0.98
CA THR A 36 2.91 -14.80 -1.24
C THR A 36 2.50 -13.62 -0.39
N LEU A 37 1.76 -12.67 -0.98
CA LEU A 37 1.15 -11.57 -0.24
C LEU A 37 -0.37 -11.71 -0.32
N THR A 38 -1.05 -11.40 0.79
CA THR A 38 -2.49 -11.16 0.75
C THR A 38 -2.68 -9.70 0.37
N LEU A 39 -3.35 -9.45 -0.76
CA LEU A 39 -3.78 -8.10 -1.14
C LEU A 39 -4.92 -7.67 -0.23
N VAL A 40 -4.74 -6.56 0.47
CA VAL A 40 -5.76 -5.94 1.31
C VAL A 40 -5.97 -4.52 0.82
N HIS A 41 -7.20 -4.19 0.43
CA HIS A 41 -7.57 -2.81 0.11
C HIS A 41 -7.81 -2.00 1.38
N ASN A 42 -7.38 -0.74 1.38
CA ASN A 42 -7.72 0.21 2.43
C ASN A 42 -9.24 0.50 2.47
N PRO A 43 -9.77 1.11 3.55
CA PRO A 43 -11.20 1.39 3.68
C PRO A 43 -11.79 2.18 2.50
N PHE A 44 -11.05 3.16 1.97
CA PHE A 44 -11.46 3.91 0.77
C PHE A 44 -11.60 3.00 -0.45
N GLY A 45 -10.57 2.21 -0.75
CA GLY A 45 -10.57 1.26 -1.87
C GLY A 45 -11.68 0.22 -1.76
N ARG A 46 -11.98 -0.26 -0.55
CA ARG A 46 -13.13 -1.15 -0.30
C ARG A 46 -14.46 -0.47 -0.59
N ALA A 47 -14.66 0.75 -0.11
CA ALA A 47 -15.88 1.52 -0.38
C ALA A 47 -16.10 1.64 -1.88
N HIS A 48 -15.06 2.02 -2.62
CA HIS A 48 -15.11 2.15 -4.08
C HIS A 48 -15.47 0.82 -4.77
N GLN A 49 -14.86 -0.30 -4.36
CA GLN A 49 -15.20 -1.65 -4.89
C GLN A 49 -16.64 -2.07 -4.60
N ALA A 50 -17.19 -1.65 -3.46
CA ALA A 50 -18.58 -1.90 -3.09
C ALA A 50 -19.57 -0.90 -3.73
N GLY A 51 -19.10 0.10 -4.48
CA GLY A 51 -19.94 1.17 -5.03
C GLY A 51 -20.49 2.13 -3.97
N ILE A 52 -19.80 2.24 -2.83
CA ILE A 52 -20.16 3.10 -1.70
C ILE A 52 -19.39 4.42 -1.82
N ASP A 53 -20.11 5.52 -2.02
CA ASP A 53 -19.56 6.87 -1.93
C ASP A 53 -19.57 7.33 -0.46
N VAL A 54 -18.54 6.91 0.28
CA VAL A 54 -18.40 7.20 1.71
C VAL A 54 -18.22 8.70 1.98
N LEU A 55 -17.60 9.45 1.06
CA LEU A 55 -17.40 10.90 1.22
C LEU A 55 -18.73 11.65 1.15
N SER A 56 -19.57 11.33 0.15
CA SER A 56 -20.91 11.90 0.06
C SER A 56 -21.76 11.60 1.31
N GLN A 57 -21.62 10.40 1.90
CA GLN A 57 -22.31 10.07 3.15
C GLN A 57 -21.78 10.87 4.34
N LEU A 58 -20.46 10.98 4.50
CA LEU A 58 -19.83 11.79 5.55
C LEU A 58 -20.21 13.27 5.47
N GLN A 59 -20.37 13.80 4.25
CA GLN A 59 -20.80 15.18 4.04
C GLN A 59 -22.30 15.39 4.34
N ALA A 60 -23.15 14.41 3.98
CA ALA A 60 -24.60 14.50 4.18
C ALA A 60 -25.01 14.26 5.64
N ASP A 61 -24.44 13.25 6.28
CA ASP A 61 -24.66 12.87 7.67
C ASP A 61 -23.35 12.31 8.25
N PRO A 62 -22.58 13.15 8.99
CA PRO A 62 -21.30 12.72 9.54
C PRO A 62 -21.39 11.52 10.48
N GLU A 63 -22.49 11.35 11.22
CA GLU A 63 -22.63 10.24 12.16
C GLU A 63 -22.85 8.94 11.40
N ALA A 64 -23.82 8.91 10.48
CA ALA A 64 -24.09 7.73 9.66
C ALA A 64 -22.90 7.41 8.73
N GLY A 65 -22.26 8.42 8.15
CA GLY A 65 -21.06 8.25 7.31
C GLY A 65 -19.88 7.65 8.08
N ASN A 66 -19.67 8.06 9.35
CA ASN A 66 -18.63 7.46 10.19
C ASN A 66 -18.96 6.01 10.55
N GLN A 67 -20.23 5.66 10.80
CA GLN A 67 -20.61 4.27 11.04
C GLN A 67 -20.29 3.37 9.85
N VAL A 68 -20.53 3.83 8.61
CA VAL A 68 -20.17 3.10 7.40
C VAL A 68 -18.66 2.99 7.24
N LEU A 69 -17.92 4.07 7.50
CA LEU A 69 -16.46 4.05 7.45
C LEU A 69 -15.85 3.11 8.50
N ASP A 70 -16.36 3.14 9.73
CA ASP A 70 -15.90 2.27 10.81
C ASP A 70 -16.17 0.79 10.49
N GLN A 71 -17.30 0.47 9.87
CA GLN A 71 -17.55 -0.87 9.34
C GLN A 71 -16.48 -1.29 8.31
N LEU A 72 -16.16 -0.42 7.35
CA LEU A 72 -15.12 -0.71 6.34
C LEU A 72 -13.73 -0.89 6.97
N VAL A 73 -13.43 -0.15 8.04
CA VAL A 73 -12.21 -0.32 8.84
C VAL A 73 -12.18 -1.68 9.53
N ASP A 74 -13.28 -2.08 10.17
CA ASP A 74 -13.38 -3.36 10.86
C ASP A 74 -13.26 -4.54 9.89
N GLU A 75 -13.88 -4.45 8.72
CA GLU A 75 -13.74 -5.42 7.64
C GLU A 75 -12.29 -5.50 7.14
N THR A 76 -11.62 -4.36 6.96
CA THR A 76 -10.20 -4.31 6.59
C THR A 76 -9.33 -4.97 7.67
N ARG A 77 -9.58 -4.66 8.94
CA ARG A 77 -8.88 -5.24 10.09
C ARG A 77 -9.06 -6.75 10.17
N ALA A 78 -10.28 -7.23 9.93
CA ALA A 78 -10.58 -8.66 9.92
C ALA A 78 -9.85 -9.39 8.79
N GLU A 79 -9.76 -8.79 7.60
CA GLU A 79 -9.02 -9.39 6.47
C GLU A 79 -7.52 -9.42 6.72
N ILE A 80 -6.95 -8.34 7.27
CA ILE A 80 -5.57 -8.31 7.77
C ILE A 80 -5.40 -9.48 8.75
N ALA A 81 -6.23 -9.58 9.78
CA ALA A 81 -6.15 -10.63 10.79
C ALA A 81 -6.25 -12.06 10.21
N ALA A 82 -7.04 -12.26 9.16
CA ALA A 82 -7.25 -13.55 8.51
C ALA A 82 -6.15 -13.96 7.50
N ALA A 83 -5.29 -13.05 7.06
CA ALA A 83 -4.24 -13.35 6.09
C ALA A 83 -3.28 -14.44 6.59
N THR A 84 -3.10 -15.50 5.79
CA THR A 84 -2.24 -16.66 6.09
C THR A 84 -0.99 -16.74 5.20
N THR A 85 -0.76 -15.72 4.37
CA THR A 85 0.38 -15.63 3.44
C THR A 85 1.66 -15.18 4.13
N ASP A 86 2.76 -15.06 3.38
CA ASP A 86 4.06 -14.65 3.93
C ASP A 86 4.10 -13.17 4.32
N GLY A 87 3.21 -12.35 3.77
CA GLY A 87 3.04 -10.94 4.14
C GLY A 87 1.74 -10.33 3.62
N ILE A 88 1.62 -9.02 3.77
CA ILE A 88 0.48 -8.21 3.30
C ILE A 88 0.94 -7.24 2.22
N LEU A 89 0.16 -7.13 1.15
CA LEU A 89 0.19 -6.01 0.22
C LEU A 89 -1.00 -5.11 0.53
N TYR A 90 -0.77 -4.04 1.28
CA TYR A 90 -1.79 -3.05 1.61
C TYR A 90 -1.88 -2.03 0.48
N ARG A 91 -3.00 -2.04 -0.24
CA ARG A 91 -3.24 -1.11 -1.35
C ARG A 91 -4.00 0.11 -0.86
N LEU A 92 -3.33 1.25 -0.90
CA LEU A 92 -3.84 2.54 -0.48
C LEU A 92 -4.39 3.28 -1.70
N SER A 93 -5.69 3.52 -1.69
CA SER A 93 -6.41 4.36 -2.66
C SER A 93 -7.00 5.59 -1.98
N GLY A 94 -7.39 6.59 -2.77
CA GLY A 94 -7.98 7.83 -2.27
C GLY A 94 -6.96 8.94 -1.97
N ALA A 95 -5.67 8.63 -1.84
CA ALA A 95 -4.65 9.65 -1.58
C ALA A 95 -4.20 10.38 -2.86
N SER A 96 -5.17 10.95 -3.61
CA SER A 96 -4.93 11.83 -4.74
C SER A 96 -6.07 12.84 -4.93
N PRO A 97 -5.80 14.02 -5.52
CA PRO A 97 -6.82 15.05 -5.77
C PRO A 97 -8.00 14.60 -6.64
N SER A 98 -7.80 13.59 -7.49
CA SER A 98 -8.86 13.04 -8.33
C SER A 98 -9.89 12.22 -7.56
N GLU A 99 -9.58 11.79 -6.34
CA GLU A 99 -10.41 10.88 -5.54
C GLU A 99 -10.95 11.54 -4.27
N CYS A 100 -10.11 12.28 -3.54
CA CYS A 100 -10.54 13.08 -2.41
C CYS A 100 -9.57 14.23 -2.15
N SER A 101 -10.01 15.30 -1.48
CA SER A 101 -9.10 16.39 -1.13
C SER A 101 -8.10 15.96 -0.03
N PRO A 102 -6.95 16.65 0.12
CA PRO A 102 -5.99 16.34 1.19
C PRO A 102 -6.63 16.46 2.58
N MET A 103 -7.57 17.40 2.77
CA MET A 103 -8.28 17.62 4.02
C MET A 103 -9.25 16.49 4.33
N GLU A 104 -9.93 15.95 3.32
CA GLU A 104 -10.81 14.78 3.49
C GLU A 104 -9.99 13.52 3.75
N TYR A 105 -8.90 13.30 3.01
CA TYR A 105 -8.02 12.16 3.24
C TYR A 105 -7.43 12.18 4.66
N GLY A 106 -6.84 13.32 5.04
CA GLY A 106 -6.25 13.51 6.35
C GLY A 106 -7.27 13.46 7.49
N GLY A 107 -8.48 13.99 7.27
CA GLY A 107 -9.53 14.04 8.28
C GLY A 107 -10.24 12.71 8.51
N TYR A 108 -10.40 11.88 7.47
CA TYR A 108 -11.19 10.65 7.57
C TYR A 108 -10.37 9.37 7.45
N PHE A 109 -9.31 9.31 6.66
CA PHE A 109 -8.67 8.03 6.30
C PHE A 109 -7.27 7.85 6.88
N LEU A 110 -6.46 8.91 6.93
CA LEU A 110 -5.03 8.79 7.23
C LEU A 110 -4.73 8.08 8.56
N GLU A 111 -5.38 8.47 9.66
CA GLU A 111 -5.15 7.83 10.97
C GLU A 111 -5.62 6.37 11.00
N ARG A 112 -6.75 6.07 10.36
CA ARG A 112 -7.29 4.71 10.27
C ARG A 112 -6.36 3.82 9.45
N ASP A 113 -5.84 4.32 8.33
CA ASP A 113 -4.84 3.64 7.52
C ASP A 113 -3.55 3.39 8.31
N ARG A 114 -3.08 4.37 9.09
CA ARG A 114 -1.91 4.22 9.96
C ARG A 114 -2.12 3.11 11.00
N GLU A 115 -3.27 3.07 11.66
CA GLU A 115 -3.59 2.03 12.65
C GLU A 115 -3.65 0.62 12.03
N LEU A 116 -4.30 0.48 10.86
CA LEU A 116 -4.42 -0.79 10.15
C LEU A 116 -3.05 -1.29 9.68
N LEU A 117 -2.24 -0.39 9.11
CA LEU A 117 -0.88 -0.69 8.68
C LEU A 117 0.03 -1.04 9.86
N GLN A 118 -0.08 -0.35 11.00
CA GLN A 118 0.68 -0.68 12.20
C GLN A 118 0.35 -2.11 12.68
N ALA A 119 -0.93 -2.47 12.71
CA ALA A 119 -1.35 -3.82 13.09
C ALA A 119 -0.83 -4.91 12.13
N ALA A 120 -0.78 -4.62 10.82
CA ALA A 120 -0.16 -5.49 9.84
C ALA A 120 1.36 -5.58 10.01
N PHE A 121 2.02 -4.44 10.19
CA PHE A 121 3.46 -4.28 10.32
C PHE A 121 4.02 -5.07 11.52
N ASP A 122 3.36 -5.00 12.67
CA ASP A 122 3.78 -5.70 13.89
C ASP A 122 3.68 -7.23 13.78
N ARG A 123 2.92 -7.73 12.80
CA ARG A 123 2.65 -9.15 12.64
C ARG A 123 3.46 -9.80 11.52
N CYS A 124 3.62 -9.12 10.39
CA CYS A 124 4.23 -9.69 9.19
C CYS A 124 4.85 -8.63 8.27
N PRO A 125 5.72 -9.03 7.33
CA PRO A 125 6.16 -8.17 6.25
C PRO A 125 4.99 -7.47 5.56
N THR A 126 5.05 -6.14 5.52
CA THR A 126 3.95 -5.29 5.05
C THR A 126 4.48 -4.39 3.95
N PHE A 127 3.85 -4.50 2.78
CA PHE A 127 4.15 -3.75 1.57
C PHE A 127 3.01 -2.76 1.37
N LEU A 128 3.33 -1.47 1.31
CA LEU A 128 2.36 -0.41 1.06
C LEU A 128 2.42 -0.02 -0.42
N GLU A 129 1.35 -0.26 -1.15
CA GLU A 129 1.20 0.16 -2.55
C GLU A 129 0.31 1.40 -2.63
N ILE A 130 0.87 2.50 -3.14
CA ILE A 130 0.14 3.72 -3.44
C ILE A 130 -0.55 3.54 -4.78
N ALA A 131 -1.80 3.08 -4.74
CA ALA A 131 -2.68 2.95 -5.89
C ALA A 131 -3.50 4.23 -6.06
N SER A 132 -2.79 5.34 -6.19
CA SER A 132 -3.35 6.68 -6.38
C SER A 132 -3.07 7.21 -7.79
N GLY A 133 -3.82 8.23 -8.16
CA GLY A 133 -3.69 8.91 -9.46
C GLY A 133 -2.41 9.72 -9.65
N GLU A 134 -2.50 10.68 -10.58
CA GLU A 134 -1.52 11.76 -10.66
C GLU A 134 -1.52 12.56 -9.35
N GLU A 135 -0.38 13.17 -9.00
CA GLU A 135 -0.26 14.03 -7.83
C GLU A 135 -0.67 13.35 -6.50
N ALA A 136 -0.32 12.07 -6.35
CA ALA A 136 -0.55 11.36 -5.10
C ALA A 136 0.06 12.12 -3.90
N TYR A 137 -0.59 12.05 -2.75
CA TYR A 137 -0.18 12.70 -1.49
C TYR A 137 1.00 11.99 -0.83
N ILE A 138 2.08 11.80 -1.59
CA ILE A 138 3.26 11.01 -1.24
C ILE A 138 3.87 11.48 0.07
N ASP A 139 3.99 12.78 0.28
CA ASP A 139 4.46 13.38 1.53
C ASP A 139 3.59 12.97 2.73
N PHE A 140 2.26 12.99 2.58
CA PHE A 140 1.32 12.59 3.64
C PHE A 140 1.35 11.10 3.96
N VAL A 141 1.53 10.24 2.96
CA VAL A 141 1.46 8.78 3.14
C VAL A 141 2.83 8.12 3.29
N SER A 142 3.92 8.87 3.10
CA SER A 142 5.29 8.35 3.19
C SER A 142 5.67 7.88 4.58
N ASP A 143 5.07 8.45 5.63
CA ASP A 143 5.31 8.10 7.03
C ASP A 143 4.54 6.85 7.50
N LEU A 144 3.64 6.33 6.67
CA LEU A 144 2.80 5.19 7.03
C LEU A 144 3.65 3.91 7.24
N PRO A 145 3.31 3.10 8.28
CA PRO A 145 4.06 1.90 8.62
C PRO A 145 4.10 0.89 7.46
N ALA A 146 5.28 0.64 6.91
CA ALA A 146 5.48 -0.40 5.91
C ALA A 146 6.96 -0.77 5.84
N HIS A 147 7.25 -2.03 5.54
CA HIS A 147 8.61 -2.50 5.28
C HIS A 147 9.07 -2.12 3.87
N ALA A 148 8.13 -2.10 2.92
CA ALA A 148 8.36 -1.66 1.55
C ALA A 148 7.27 -0.68 1.12
N PHE A 149 7.69 0.35 0.40
CA PHE A 149 6.83 1.38 -0.18
C PHE A 149 6.89 1.25 -1.70
N ILE A 150 5.73 1.01 -2.29
CA ILE A 150 5.54 0.75 -3.72
C ILE A 150 4.74 1.90 -4.30
N TRP A 151 5.23 2.51 -5.37
CA TRP A 151 4.51 3.58 -6.07
C TRP A 151 4.83 3.57 -7.56
N ASP A 152 4.01 4.28 -8.34
CA ASP A 152 4.28 4.57 -9.73
C ASP A 152 5.09 5.87 -9.84
N SER A 153 6.40 5.77 -10.06
CA SER A 153 7.26 6.96 -10.14
C SER A 153 6.99 7.82 -11.37
N VAL A 154 6.46 7.22 -12.44
CA VAL A 154 6.13 7.93 -13.68
C VAL A 154 4.86 8.76 -13.48
N ARG A 155 3.81 8.15 -12.93
CA ARG A 155 2.50 8.80 -12.76
C ARG A 155 2.49 9.81 -11.62
N THR A 156 3.13 9.49 -10.50
CA THR A 156 3.19 10.40 -9.34
C THR A 156 4.23 11.50 -9.50
N GLY A 157 5.22 11.31 -10.39
CA GLY A 157 6.35 12.22 -10.55
C GLY A 157 7.38 12.16 -9.41
N ALA A 158 7.17 11.34 -8.38
CA ALA A 158 8.06 11.22 -7.23
C ALA A 158 9.25 10.30 -7.56
N SER A 159 10.47 10.81 -7.40
CA SER A 159 11.71 10.06 -7.63
C SER A 159 12.09 9.18 -6.42
N VAL A 160 12.97 8.20 -6.65
CA VAL A 160 13.55 7.38 -5.57
C VAL A 160 14.28 8.26 -4.56
N ASP A 161 15.11 9.20 -5.02
CA ASP A 161 15.84 10.13 -4.15
C ASP A 161 14.91 10.96 -3.26
N GLN A 162 13.79 11.43 -3.82
CA GLN A 162 12.78 12.16 -3.05
C GLN A 162 12.19 11.25 -1.96
N LEU A 163 11.80 10.02 -2.27
CA LEU A 163 11.24 9.12 -1.27
C LEU A 163 12.24 8.70 -0.20
N ARG A 164 13.52 8.49 -0.58
CA ARG A 164 14.59 8.22 0.40
C ARG A 164 14.79 9.37 1.39
N SER A 165 14.48 10.61 0.99
CA SER A 165 14.52 11.77 1.89
C SER A 165 13.33 11.84 2.85
N LEU A 166 12.20 11.24 2.48
CA LEU A 166 10.94 11.28 3.25
C LEU A 166 10.80 10.09 4.20
N ARG A 167 11.28 8.92 3.82
CA ARG A 167 11.09 7.69 4.59
C ARG A 167 12.28 6.75 4.57
N THR A 168 12.25 5.85 5.55
CA THR A 168 13.12 4.69 5.61
C THR A 168 12.39 3.44 5.11
N GLY A 169 13.13 2.34 5.00
CA GLY A 169 12.62 1.08 4.47
C GLY A 169 12.81 0.96 2.97
N LEU A 170 12.23 -0.10 2.41
CA LEU A 170 12.47 -0.50 1.04
C LEU A 170 11.59 0.29 0.08
N LEU A 171 12.13 0.57 -1.09
CA LEU A 171 11.45 1.30 -2.15
C LEU A 171 11.29 0.39 -3.38
N ALA A 172 10.11 0.42 -3.97
CA ALA A 172 9.76 -0.37 -5.15
C ALA A 172 9.04 0.51 -6.18
N CYS A 173 9.61 0.64 -7.38
CA CYS A 173 8.99 1.33 -8.50
C CYS A 173 9.69 0.92 -9.81
N GLN A 174 9.38 1.61 -10.90
CA GLN A 174 9.97 1.36 -12.22
C GLN A 174 11.43 1.83 -12.33
N ASP A 175 11.91 2.67 -11.40
CA ASP A 175 13.26 3.21 -11.42
C ASP A 175 14.32 2.13 -11.10
N PRO A 176 15.40 1.99 -11.91
CA PRO A 176 16.51 1.09 -11.63
C PRO A 176 17.23 1.29 -10.28
N GLN A 177 17.07 2.46 -9.65
CA GLN A 177 17.66 2.77 -8.34
C GLN A 177 16.81 2.28 -7.16
N ALA A 178 15.57 1.83 -7.39
CA ALA A 178 14.74 1.25 -6.34
C ALA A 178 15.29 -0.09 -5.83
N ASP A 179 15.00 -0.45 -4.58
CA ASP A 179 15.39 -1.75 -4.01
C ASP A 179 14.74 -2.90 -4.77
N PHE A 180 13.48 -2.71 -5.16
CA PHE A 180 12.75 -3.58 -6.08
C PHE A 180 12.48 -2.83 -7.40
N ALA A 181 13.50 -2.79 -8.26
CA ALA A 181 13.42 -2.15 -9.57
C ALA A 181 12.52 -2.92 -10.56
N GLY A 182 11.87 -2.17 -11.46
CA GLY A 182 11.02 -2.72 -12.52
C GLY A 182 9.62 -3.14 -12.03
N TRP A 183 9.27 -2.80 -10.79
CA TRP A 183 7.93 -3.05 -10.28
C TRP A 183 6.92 -2.14 -10.98
N THR A 184 5.88 -2.73 -11.54
CA THR A 184 4.73 -1.99 -12.09
C THR A 184 3.51 -2.30 -11.22
N PRO A 185 2.95 -1.32 -10.49
CA PRO A 185 1.74 -1.51 -9.71
C PRO A 185 0.61 -2.15 -10.54
N ALA A 186 -0.06 -3.17 -10.00
CA ALA A 186 -1.06 -3.94 -10.75
C ALA A 186 -2.29 -3.08 -11.15
N ALA A 187 -2.49 -1.93 -10.50
CA ALA A 187 -3.49 -0.93 -10.86
C ALA A 187 -3.28 -0.31 -12.27
N LEU A 188 -2.14 -0.56 -12.91
CA LEU A 188 -1.80 -0.07 -14.26
C LEU A 188 -1.99 -1.12 -15.36
N ALA A 189 -2.36 -2.37 -15.02
CA ALA A 189 -2.58 -3.44 -16.00
C ALA A 189 -3.97 -3.40 -16.67
N ARG A 190 -4.74 -2.33 -16.48
CA ARG A 190 -6.06 -2.12 -17.12
C ARG A 190 -6.18 -0.73 -17.74
#